data_AF-A0A835D9Y6-F1
#
_entry.id   AF-A0A835D9Y6-F1
#
_cell.length_a   1.000
_cell.length_b   1.000
_cell.length_c   1.000
_cell.angle_alpha   90.00
_cell.angle_beta   90.00
_cell.angle_gamma   90.00
#
_symmetry.space_group_name_H-M   'P 1'
#
loop_
_entity.id
_entity.type
_entity.pdbx_description
1 polymer ?
#
loop_
_entity_poly.entity_id
_entity_poly.type
_entity_poly.pdbx_seq_one_letter_code
_entity_poly.pdbx_strand_id
1 'polypeptide(L)'
;MYRQGSGSACRSLYGGFVKWFMGKDANGSDSVAVQLAHETHWDDLVILIPVVSSRQKETSSSTGMRESVATSTLLQHRSKEVVPKRMLQMEEAIQNRDFPTFARLTCAESNQFHAICLDTDPPIFYMNDTSHRQVCFKKHHPICLFINLWIWLIFLRFEVSNLIKQLCFRIINYIEKWNRFEGTPQVAYTCDAGPNVVLIAPNRKVATLLLQRLLFFFPPHPDTELDSYVHGDKSILQDAGFEAMEDVEALQPPPEIKDSIPSQKYEGYVSYFICTKPGRGPVLLADENLALLLLKTGMPK
;
A
#
# COMPACT_ATOMS: atom_id res chain seq x y z
N MET A 1 -22.96 -10.13 -9.08
CA MET A 1 -22.10 -10.21 -10.28
C MET A 1 -20.67 -9.71 -10.03
N TYR A 2 -20.41 -8.45 -9.66
CA TYR A 2 -19.04 -7.91 -9.49
C TYR A 2 -18.10 -8.73 -8.57
N ARG A 3 -18.62 -9.21 -7.42
CA ARG A 3 -17.89 -10.11 -6.50
C ARG A 3 -17.34 -11.38 -7.16
N GLN A 4 -18.05 -11.93 -8.15
CA GLN A 4 -17.67 -13.20 -8.81
C GLN A 4 -16.51 -13.03 -9.78
N GLY A 5 -16.27 -11.81 -10.31
CA GLY A 5 -15.09 -11.50 -11.11
C GLY A 5 -13.88 -11.21 -10.23
N SER A 6 -14.05 -10.36 -9.21
CA SER A 6 -13.04 -10.10 -8.17
C SER A 6 -13.73 -9.71 -6.86
N GLY A 7 -13.30 -10.31 -5.75
CA GLY A 7 -13.92 -10.09 -4.44
C GLY A 7 -13.90 -8.61 -4.03
N SER A 8 -12.79 -7.90 -4.25
CA SER A 8 -12.68 -6.47 -3.90
C SER A 8 -13.52 -5.55 -4.79
N ALA A 9 -13.85 -5.96 -6.02
CA ALA A 9 -14.56 -5.11 -6.98
C ALA A 9 -15.96 -4.70 -6.51
N CYS A 10 -16.61 -5.50 -5.63
CA CYS A 10 -17.91 -5.13 -5.08
C CYS A 10 -17.86 -3.84 -4.25
N ARG A 11 -16.72 -3.53 -3.62
CA ARG A 11 -16.58 -2.31 -2.80
C ARG A 11 -16.45 -1.04 -3.64
N SER A 12 -16.04 -1.16 -4.90
CA SER A 12 -15.94 -0.03 -5.82
C SER A 12 -17.29 0.40 -6.42
N LEU A 13 -18.40 -0.23 -6.03
CA LEU A 13 -19.74 0.19 -6.46
C LEU A 13 -20.24 1.44 -5.73
N TYR A 14 -19.61 1.81 -4.62
CA TYR A 14 -19.96 2.97 -3.81
C TYR A 14 -18.73 3.86 -3.63
N GLY A 15 -18.96 5.16 -3.41
CA GLY A 15 -17.92 6.11 -3.01
C GLY A 15 -17.65 6.11 -1.51
N GLY A 16 -16.67 6.88 -1.08
CA GLY A 16 -16.34 7.06 0.34
C GLY A 16 -15.87 5.77 1.02
N PHE A 17 -16.44 5.46 2.19
CA PHE A 17 -16.09 4.30 2.99
C PHE A 17 -17.08 3.16 2.74
N VAL A 18 -16.58 1.98 2.43
CA VAL A 18 -17.40 0.85 1.97
C VAL A 18 -17.02 -0.43 2.71
N LYS A 19 -18.02 -1.11 3.28
CA LYS A 19 -17.89 -2.39 3.95
C LYS A 19 -18.38 -3.50 3.03
N TRP A 20 -17.62 -4.59 2.95
CA TRP A 20 -18.10 -5.84 2.35
C TRP A 20 -18.50 -6.81 3.46
N PHE A 21 -19.78 -7.14 3.54
CA PHE A 21 -20.24 -8.21 4.42
C PHE A 21 -19.84 -9.56 3.87
N MET A 22 -19.23 -10.40 4.71
CA MET A 22 -18.84 -11.75 4.30
C MET A 22 -20.05 -12.61 3.88
N GLY A 23 -21.21 -12.35 4.48
CA GLY A 23 -22.41 -13.17 4.34
C GLY A 23 -22.36 -14.45 5.19
N LYS A 24 -23.52 -15.07 5.38
CA LYS A 24 -23.74 -16.34 6.08
C LYS A 24 -24.40 -17.36 5.17
N ASP A 25 -25.13 -16.91 4.15
CA ASP A 25 -25.83 -17.82 3.25
C ASP A 25 -24.84 -18.56 2.35
N ALA A 26 -25.01 -19.87 2.22
CA ALA A 26 -24.12 -20.70 1.41
C ALA A 26 -24.16 -20.37 -0.10
N ASN A 27 -25.28 -19.81 -0.58
CA ASN A 27 -25.41 -19.31 -1.95
C ASN A 27 -24.70 -17.94 -2.14
N GLY A 28 -24.27 -17.30 -1.05
CA GLY A 28 -23.62 -16.00 -1.00
C GLY A 28 -24.51 -14.80 -1.35
N SER A 29 -25.84 -14.91 -1.20
CA SER A 29 -26.78 -13.82 -1.50
C SER A 29 -26.59 -12.60 -0.59
N ASP A 30 -26.16 -12.80 0.65
CA ASP A 30 -25.95 -11.78 1.66
C ASP A 30 -24.49 -11.29 1.75
N SER A 31 -23.62 -11.76 0.87
CA SER A 31 -22.22 -11.36 0.77
C SER A 31 -22.08 -10.14 -0.16
N VAL A 32 -22.46 -8.97 0.36
CA VAL A 32 -22.64 -7.73 -0.42
C VAL A 32 -21.87 -6.55 0.16
N ALA A 33 -21.57 -5.56 -0.69
CA ALA A 33 -20.98 -4.30 -0.26
C ALA A 33 -22.07 -3.31 0.15
N VAL A 34 -21.81 -2.53 1.20
CA VAL A 34 -22.63 -1.40 1.62
C VAL A 34 -21.74 -0.18 1.87
N GLN A 35 -22.27 0.99 1.57
CA GLN A 35 -21.63 2.25 1.92
C GLN A 35 -21.81 2.50 3.42
N LEU A 36 -20.70 2.75 4.13
CA LEU A 36 -20.70 3.19 5.53
C LEU A 36 -20.82 4.70 5.64
N ALA A 37 -20.11 5.43 4.78
CA ALA A 37 -20.12 6.89 4.74
C ALA A 37 -19.77 7.39 3.34
N HIS A 38 -20.35 8.53 2.95
CA HIS A 38 -20.04 9.20 1.67
C HIS A 38 -18.62 9.76 1.64
N GLU A 39 -18.11 10.07 0.45
CA GLU A 39 -16.80 10.68 0.27
C GLU A 39 -16.65 12.04 0.96
N THR A 40 -17.76 12.79 1.10
CA THR A 40 -17.81 14.07 1.80
C THR A 40 -17.88 13.94 3.33
N HIS A 41 -18.02 12.72 3.85
CA HIS A 41 -18.06 12.49 5.30
C HIS A 41 -16.69 12.76 5.95
N TRP A 42 -15.59 12.57 5.24
CA TRP A 42 -14.24 12.82 5.76
C TRP A 42 -13.32 13.32 4.64
N ASP A 43 -13.68 14.47 4.09
CA ASP A 43 -13.07 15.14 2.94
C ASP A 43 -11.68 15.75 3.21
N ASP A 44 -11.34 15.92 4.49
CA ASP A 44 -10.00 16.34 4.91
C ASP A 44 -8.93 15.31 4.55
N LEU A 45 -9.27 14.02 4.49
CA LEU A 45 -8.28 12.96 4.25
C LEU A 45 -7.58 13.13 2.90
N VAL A 46 -6.25 13.00 2.93
CA VAL A 46 -5.42 12.98 1.74
C VAL A 46 -4.69 11.64 1.65
N ILE A 47 -4.73 11.03 0.48
CA ILE A 47 -4.10 9.76 0.18
C ILE A 47 -2.89 10.04 -0.71
N LEU A 48 -1.71 9.63 -0.26
CA LEU A 48 -0.46 9.72 -1.00
C LEU A 48 0.08 8.32 -1.26
N ILE A 49 0.38 8.00 -2.51
CA ILE A 49 0.88 6.70 -2.93
C ILE A 49 2.24 6.90 -3.60
N PRO A 50 3.37 6.68 -2.89
CA PRO A 50 4.67 6.51 -3.53
C PRO A 50 4.65 5.25 -4.39
N VAL A 51 4.65 5.42 -5.71
CA VAL A 51 4.68 4.31 -6.65
C VAL A 51 6.13 3.92 -6.90
N VAL A 52 6.41 2.64 -6.71
CA VAL A 52 7.74 2.08 -6.88
C VAL A 52 7.80 1.37 -8.23
N SER A 53 8.95 1.41 -8.90
CA SER A 53 9.18 0.69 -10.16
C SER A 53 9.36 -0.81 -9.89
N SER A 54 8.30 -1.48 -9.41
CA SER A 54 8.38 -2.92 -9.16
C SER A 54 8.12 -3.72 -10.43
N ARG A 55 8.87 -4.82 -10.57
CA ARG A 55 8.55 -5.89 -11.52
C ARG A 55 7.21 -6.56 -11.14
N GLN A 56 6.68 -7.37 -12.06
CA GLN A 56 5.43 -8.11 -11.84
C GLN A 56 5.45 -8.86 -10.50
N LYS A 57 4.31 -8.81 -9.79
CA LYS A 57 4.10 -9.56 -8.54
C LYS A 57 4.41 -11.04 -8.77
N GLU A 58 5.27 -11.63 -7.93
CA GLU A 58 5.63 -13.05 -8.06
C GLU A 58 4.43 -13.95 -7.81
N THR A 59 3.65 -13.68 -6.76
CA THR A 59 2.44 -14.45 -6.40
C THR A 59 1.19 -13.61 -6.57
N SER A 60 0.23 -14.07 -7.39
CA SER A 60 -1.07 -13.40 -7.51
C SER A 60 -1.84 -13.42 -6.18
N SER A 61 -2.67 -12.42 -5.91
CA SER A 61 -3.49 -12.39 -4.69
C SER A 61 -4.42 -13.60 -4.58
N SER A 62 -5.02 -14.04 -5.69
CA SER A 62 -5.91 -15.21 -5.71
C SER A 62 -5.20 -16.50 -5.32
N THR A 63 -3.98 -16.71 -5.82
CA THR A 63 -3.16 -17.87 -5.43
C THR A 63 -2.71 -17.75 -3.98
N GLY A 64 -2.15 -16.60 -3.61
CA GLY A 64 -1.59 -16.38 -2.28
C GLY A 64 -2.63 -16.51 -1.18
N MET A 65 -3.82 -15.93 -1.35
CA MET A 65 -4.90 -16.05 -0.38
C MET A 65 -5.37 -17.51 -0.21
N ARG A 66 -5.41 -18.29 -1.28
CA ARG A 66 -5.80 -19.71 -1.22
C ARG A 66 -4.77 -20.53 -0.45
N GLU A 67 -3.48 -20.28 -0.70
CA GLU A 67 -2.38 -20.92 0.01
C GLU A 67 -2.42 -20.54 1.50
N SER A 68 -2.59 -19.25 1.83
CA SER A 68 -2.73 -18.81 3.22
C SER A 68 -3.92 -19.47 3.93
N VAL A 69 -5.06 -19.65 3.26
CA VAL A 69 -6.21 -20.39 3.83
C VAL A 69 -5.87 -21.85 4.13
N ALA A 70 -5.06 -22.49 3.28
CA ALA A 70 -4.70 -23.88 3.45
C ALA A 70 -3.60 -24.11 4.50
N THR A 71 -2.67 -23.18 4.66
CA THR A 71 -1.43 -23.43 5.42
C THR A 71 -1.18 -22.49 6.60
N SER A 72 -1.67 -21.24 6.57
CA SER A 72 -1.43 -20.29 7.66
C SER A 72 -2.32 -20.60 8.87
N THR A 73 -1.68 -20.86 10.00
CA THR A 73 -2.38 -21.06 11.29
C THR A 73 -2.91 -19.73 11.85
N LEU A 74 -2.22 -18.61 11.55
CA LEU A 74 -2.59 -17.28 12.01
C LEU A 74 -3.89 -16.76 11.37
N LEU A 75 -4.17 -17.14 10.11
CA LEU A 75 -5.36 -16.66 9.40
C LEU A 75 -6.67 -17.13 10.05
N GLN A 76 -6.70 -18.35 10.59
CA GLN A 76 -7.87 -18.89 11.29
C GLN A 76 -8.20 -18.07 12.55
N HIS A 77 -7.19 -17.71 13.34
CA HIS A 77 -7.38 -16.84 14.50
C HIS A 77 -7.79 -15.43 14.08
N ARG A 78 -7.13 -14.85 13.07
CA ARG A 78 -7.45 -13.50 12.56
C ARG A 78 -8.92 -13.37 12.16
N SER A 79 -9.40 -14.30 11.34
CA SER A 79 -10.77 -14.26 10.79
C SER A 79 -11.85 -14.41 11.86
N LYS A 80 -11.61 -15.23 12.90
CA LYS A 80 -12.60 -15.50 13.96
C LYS A 80 -12.57 -14.47 15.07
N GLU A 81 -11.37 -14.05 15.50
CA GLU A 81 -11.20 -13.31 16.76
C GLU A 81 -10.77 -11.86 16.60
N VAL A 82 -10.10 -11.52 15.49
CA VAL A 82 -9.47 -10.20 15.32
C VAL A 82 -10.30 -9.32 14.41
N VAL A 83 -10.60 -9.78 13.18
CA VAL A 83 -11.31 -8.99 12.17
C VAL A 83 -12.70 -8.54 12.63
N PRO A 84 -13.55 -9.39 13.26
CA PRO A 84 -14.87 -8.94 13.69
C PRO A 84 -14.82 -7.76 14.68
N LYS A 85 -13.86 -7.77 15.61
CA LYS A 85 -13.67 -6.69 16.59
C LYS A 85 -13.13 -5.43 15.92
N ARG A 86 -12.13 -5.56 15.05
CA ARG A 86 -11.53 -4.44 14.31
C ARG A 86 -12.53 -3.78 13.35
N MET A 87 -13.45 -4.54 12.76
CA MET A 87 -14.51 -3.98 11.91
C MET A 87 -15.40 -3.00 12.69
N LEU A 88 -15.85 -3.39 13.89
CA LEU A 88 -16.66 -2.51 14.74
C LEU A 88 -15.89 -1.25 15.15
N GLN A 89 -14.62 -1.40 15.56
CA GLN A 89 -13.77 -0.28 15.94
C GLN A 89 -13.47 0.66 14.76
N MET A 90 -13.29 0.11 13.56
CA MET A 90 -13.06 0.90 12.35
C MET A 90 -14.32 1.65 11.91
N GLU A 91 -15.49 1.02 11.99
CA GLU A 91 -16.78 1.66 11.74
C GLU A 91 -17.00 2.85 12.67
N GLU A 92 -16.75 2.67 13.97
CA GLU A 92 -16.83 3.74 14.96
C GLU A 92 -15.80 4.86 14.70
N ALA A 93 -14.56 4.50 14.37
CA ALA A 93 -13.52 5.49 14.06
C ALA A 93 -13.85 6.32 12.82
N ILE A 94 -14.40 5.70 11.77
CA ILE A 94 -14.89 6.39 10.56
C ILE A 94 -16.06 7.30 10.92
N GLN A 95 -17.04 6.81 11.67
CA GLN A 95 -18.22 7.58 12.05
C GLN A 95 -17.84 8.84 12.84
N ASN A 96 -16.90 8.71 13.78
CA ASN A 96 -16.47 9.78 14.67
C ASN A 96 -15.31 10.63 14.12
N ARG A 97 -14.79 10.33 12.92
CA ARG A 97 -13.58 10.94 12.35
C ARG A 97 -12.37 10.87 13.29
N ASP A 98 -12.26 9.76 14.04
CA ASP A 98 -11.15 9.51 14.96
C ASP A 98 -9.92 9.00 14.18
N PHE A 99 -9.12 9.95 13.68
CA PHE A 99 -7.93 9.63 12.91
C PHE A 99 -6.91 8.79 13.69
N PRO A 100 -6.56 9.09 14.96
CA PRO A 100 -5.66 8.25 15.73
C PRO A 100 -6.07 6.78 15.78
N THR A 101 -7.34 6.48 16.05
CA THR A 101 -7.84 5.09 16.07
C THR A 101 -7.87 4.49 14.67
N PHE A 102 -8.37 5.23 13.67
CA PHE A 102 -8.35 4.83 12.26
C PHE A 102 -6.95 4.45 11.79
N ALA A 103 -5.94 5.28 12.08
CA ALA A 103 -4.57 5.07 11.68
C ALA A 103 -3.96 3.83 12.32
N ARG A 104 -4.13 3.66 13.64
CA ARG A 104 -3.63 2.47 14.36
C ARG A 104 -4.24 1.18 13.82
N LEU A 105 -5.55 1.16 13.58
CA LEU A 105 -6.24 0.00 13.03
C LEU A 105 -5.77 -0.29 11.60
N THR A 106 -5.63 0.73 10.76
CA THR A 106 -5.16 0.60 9.37
C THR A 106 -3.75 0.00 9.32
N CYS A 107 -2.79 0.56 10.07
CA CYS A 107 -1.42 0.03 10.13
C CYS A 107 -1.39 -1.39 10.68
N ALA A 108 -2.13 -1.67 11.75
CA ALA A 108 -2.17 -2.99 12.38
C ALA A 108 -2.85 -4.06 11.51
N GLU A 109 -3.83 -3.69 10.69
CA GLU A 109 -4.47 -4.57 9.70
C GLU A 109 -3.51 -4.92 8.56
N SER A 110 -2.78 -3.92 8.04
CA SER A 110 -1.77 -4.15 7.01
C SER A 110 -0.64 -5.04 7.53
N ASN A 111 -0.06 -4.71 8.69
CA ASN A 111 1.02 -5.51 9.28
C ASN A 111 0.59 -6.96 9.53
N GLN A 112 -0.62 -7.18 10.08
CA GLN A 112 -1.10 -8.54 10.34
C GLN A 112 -1.42 -9.32 9.05
N PHE A 113 -1.89 -8.64 8.01
CA PHE A 113 -2.06 -9.26 6.69
C PHE A 113 -0.73 -9.79 6.15
N HIS A 114 0.33 -8.97 6.15
CA HIS A 114 1.65 -9.41 5.68
C HIS A 114 2.31 -10.43 6.61
N ALA A 115 2.00 -10.43 7.91
CA ALA A 115 2.43 -11.50 8.83
C ALA A 115 1.81 -12.86 8.46
N ILE A 116 0.57 -12.88 7.97
CA ILE A 116 -0.08 -14.11 7.46
C ILE A 116 0.54 -14.57 6.16
N CYS A 117 0.88 -13.63 5.26
CA CYS A 117 1.64 -13.95 4.06
C CYS A 117 2.98 -14.63 4.41
N LEU A 118 3.65 -14.18 5.46
CA LEU A 118 4.89 -14.79 5.97
C LEU A 118 4.67 -16.16 6.65
N ASP A 119 3.53 -16.37 7.32
CA ASP A 119 3.13 -17.64 7.95
C ASP A 119 2.60 -18.68 6.94
N THR A 120 2.38 -18.28 5.69
CA THR A 120 1.95 -19.19 4.61
C THR A 120 3.09 -20.13 4.22
N ASP A 121 2.79 -21.39 3.85
CA ASP A 121 3.76 -22.35 3.31
C ASP A 121 3.50 -22.63 1.81
N PRO A 122 4.42 -22.23 0.90
CA PRO A 122 5.64 -21.45 1.13
C PRO A 122 5.34 -19.97 1.46
N PRO A 123 6.28 -19.25 2.11
CA PRO A 123 6.06 -17.86 2.52
C PRO A 123 5.93 -16.93 1.33
N ILE A 124 5.02 -15.96 1.47
CA ILE A 124 4.69 -14.96 0.45
C ILE A 124 5.25 -13.60 0.88
N PHE A 125 6.01 -12.96 -0.02
CA PHE A 125 6.63 -11.66 0.23
C PHE A 125 6.08 -10.61 -0.73
N TYR A 126 5.18 -9.75 -0.22
CA TYR A 126 4.63 -8.63 -1.00
C TYR A 126 5.36 -7.30 -0.74
N MET A 127 5.81 -7.06 0.49
CA MET A 127 6.47 -5.81 0.90
C MET A 127 7.95 -5.70 0.47
N ASN A 128 8.48 -6.72 -0.20
CA ASN A 128 9.86 -6.74 -0.71
C ASN A 128 9.87 -7.03 -2.21
N ASP A 129 10.81 -6.41 -2.93
CA ASP A 129 11.17 -6.84 -4.28
C ASP A 129 12.12 -8.03 -4.14
N THR A 130 11.56 -9.18 -3.78
CA THR A 130 12.37 -10.38 -3.61
C THR A 130 12.83 -10.86 -4.96
N SER A 131 14.11 -10.63 -5.25
CA SER A 131 14.89 -11.47 -6.16
C SER A 131 15.13 -12.85 -5.54
N HIS A 132 14.12 -13.46 -4.92
CA HIS A 132 14.17 -14.87 -4.61
C HIS A 132 13.74 -15.55 -5.89
N ARG A 133 14.73 -15.92 -6.71
CA ARG A 133 14.60 -17.15 -7.48
C ARG A 133 14.28 -18.21 -6.43
N GLN A 134 12.99 -18.48 -6.22
CA GLN A 134 12.56 -19.59 -5.40
C GLN A 134 13.27 -20.77 -6.02
N VAL A 135 14.30 -21.28 -5.32
CA VAL A 135 14.58 -22.70 -5.36
C VAL A 135 13.36 -23.30 -4.68
N CYS A 136 12.27 -23.36 -5.45
CA CYS A 136 11.13 -24.18 -5.16
C CYS A 136 11.74 -25.58 -5.20
N PHE A 137 12.14 -26.10 -4.04
CA PHE A 137 12.30 -27.52 -3.85
C PHE A 137 10.92 -28.11 -4.12
N LYS A 138 10.59 -28.33 -5.39
CA LYS A 138 9.51 -29.22 -5.79
C LYS A 138 9.72 -30.48 -4.97
N LYS A 139 8.77 -30.80 -4.11
CA LYS A 139 8.73 -32.05 -3.32
C LYS A 139 9.26 -33.19 -4.18
N HIS A 140 10.51 -33.57 -3.95
CA HIS A 140 11.08 -34.82 -4.38
C HIS A 140 11.66 -35.45 -3.12
N HIS A 141 11.42 -36.75 -3.02
CA HIS A 141 11.63 -37.67 -1.88
C HIS A 141 12.89 -37.40 -1.03
N PRO A 142 12.91 -37.86 0.25
CA PRO A 142 13.96 -37.51 1.19
C PRO A 142 15.22 -38.30 0.86
N ILE A 143 16.35 -37.61 0.69
CA ILE A 143 17.69 -38.17 0.92
C ILE A 143 18.61 -37.04 1.40
N CYS A 144 19.05 -37.23 2.64
CA CYS A 144 20.25 -36.79 3.36
C CYS A 144 21.23 -35.75 2.79
N LEU A 145 21.65 -34.90 3.74
CA LEU A 145 23.00 -34.44 4.08
C LEU A 145 23.95 -33.99 2.94
N PHE A 146 24.48 -32.78 3.17
CA PHE A 146 25.76 -32.20 2.76
C PHE A 146 25.52 -30.86 2.08
N ILE A 147 25.74 -29.76 2.80
CA ILE A 147 26.31 -28.50 2.30
C ILE A 147 26.69 -27.67 3.53
N ASN A 148 27.98 -27.63 3.85
CA ASN A 148 28.54 -26.71 4.84
C ASN A 148 29.67 -25.84 4.27
N LEU A 149 29.79 -25.72 2.95
CA LEU A 149 30.79 -24.85 2.32
C LEU A 149 30.25 -23.91 1.22
N TRP A 150 28.98 -24.03 0.81
CA TRP A 150 28.36 -23.13 -0.19
C TRP A 150 27.66 -21.91 0.44
N ILE A 151 27.41 -21.91 1.75
CA ILE A 151 26.70 -20.84 2.45
C ILE A 151 27.51 -19.53 2.44
N TRP A 152 28.84 -19.61 2.46
CA TRP A 152 29.70 -18.43 2.53
C TRP A 152 29.86 -17.68 1.19
N LEU A 153 29.84 -18.40 0.05
CA LEU A 153 29.92 -17.79 -1.29
C LEU A 153 28.58 -17.23 -1.78
N ILE A 154 27.45 -17.76 -1.27
CA ILE A 154 26.13 -17.16 -1.49
C ILE A 154 26.01 -15.84 -0.71
N PHE A 155 26.62 -15.74 0.48
CA PHE A 155 26.58 -14.51 1.28
C PHE A 155 27.30 -13.32 0.62
N LEU A 156 28.48 -13.52 0.00
CA LEU A 156 29.24 -12.40 -0.61
C LEU A 156 28.68 -11.88 -1.94
N ARG A 157 27.85 -12.64 -2.66
CA ARG A 157 27.20 -12.17 -3.91
C ARG A 157 25.82 -11.54 -3.66
N PHE A 158 25.38 -11.49 -2.41
CA PHE A 158 24.08 -10.96 -1.98
C PHE A 158 24.12 -9.45 -1.64
N GLU A 159 25.30 -8.85 -1.44
CA GLU A 159 25.42 -7.52 -0.83
C GLU A 159 25.12 -6.33 -1.75
N VAL A 160 25.22 -6.47 -3.08
CA VAL A 160 25.10 -5.29 -3.98
C VAL A 160 23.71 -5.10 -4.57
N SER A 161 22.79 -6.08 -4.46
CA SER A 161 21.42 -5.94 -4.99
C SER A 161 20.34 -5.67 -3.94
N ASN A 162 20.68 -5.60 -2.65
CA ASN A 162 19.69 -5.50 -1.56
C ASN A 162 19.23 -4.09 -1.21
N LEU A 163 19.83 -3.04 -1.77
CA LEU A 163 19.54 -1.66 -1.37
C LEU A 163 18.14 -1.19 -1.82
N ILE A 164 17.73 -1.59 -3.04
CA ILE A 164 16.42 -1.28 -3.68
C ILE A 164 15.25 -2.08 -3.05
N LYS A 165 15.52 -3.19 -2.38
CA LYS A 165 14.54 -4.25 -2.11
C LYS A 165 13.60 -4.05 -0.92
N GLN A 166 13.70 -2.93 -0.19
CA GLN A 166 12.95 -2.70 1.07
C GLN A 166 12.26 -1.33 1.14
N LEU A 167 11.97 -0.69 -0.01
CA LEU A 167 11.40 0.66 -0.04
C LEU A 167 10.13 0.81 0.82
N CYS A 168 9.23 -0.16 0.78
CA CYS A 168 8.03 -0.20 1.63
C CYS A 168 8.38 -0.12 3.12
N PHE A 169 9.27 -0.99 3.61
CA PHE A 169 9.72 -0.98 5.00
C PHE A 169 10.43 0.32 5.38
N ARG A 170 11.18 0.93 4.45
CA ARG A 170 11.83 2.24 4.68
C ARG A 170 10.80 3.34 4.88
N ILE A 171 9.81 3.43 3.99
CA ILE A 171 8.70 4.38 4.10
C ILE A 171 7.96 4.17 5.42
N ILE A 172 7.56 2.93 5.73
CA ILE A 172 6.88 2.59 6.99
C ILE A 172 7.71 3.01 8.20
N ASN A 173 9.02 2.73 8.20
CA ASN A 173 9.90 3.12 9.30
C ASN A 173 9.98 4.64 9.49
N TYR A 174 10.00 5.42 8.40
CA TYR A 174 9.97 6.88 8.49
C TYR A 174 8.64 7.40 9.04
N ILE A 175 7.51 6.85 8.58
CA ILE A 175 6.19 7.19 9.12
C ILE A 175 6.10 6.85 10.61
N GLU A 176 6.55 5.67 11.00
CA GLU A 176 6.56 5.22 12.39
C GLU A 176 7.47 6.08 13.27
N LYS A 177 8.62 6.54 12.76
CA LYS A 177 9.48 7.50 13.48
C LYS A 177 8.77 8.84 13.67
N TRP A 178 8.12 9.36 12.64
CA TRP A 178 7.38 10.61 12.73
C TRP A 178 6.19 10.51 13.70
N ASN A 179 5.36 9.46 13.58
CA ASN A 179 4.25 9.20 14.49
C ASN A 179 4.71 9.09 15.96
N ARG A 180 5.88 8.47 16.22
CA ARG A 180 6.46 8.39 17.57
C ARG A 180 6.96 9.74 18.06
N PHE A 181 7.58 10.55 17.20
CA PHE A 181 8.08 11.88 17.54
C PHE A 181 6.95 12.81 17.99
N GLU A 182 5.82 12.79 17.28
CA GLU A 182 4.63 13.61 17.59
C GLU A 182 3.79 13.04 18.75
N GLY A 183 4.09 11.82 19.22
CA GLY A 183 3.32 11.11 20.25
C GLY A 183 1.91 10.67 19.83
N THR A 184 1.44 11.08 18.65
CA THR A 184 0.14 10.75 18.08
C THR A 184 0.27 10.40 16.59
N PRO A 185 -0.52 9.44 16.06
CA PRO A 185 -0.44 9.07 14.65
C PRO A 185 -0.77 10.27 13.74
N GLN A 186 0.21 10.70 12.96
CA GLN A 186 0.06 11.72 11.92
C GLN A 186 -0.28 11.09 10.57
N VAL A 187 0.26 9.91 10.28
CA VAL A 187 0.03 9.23 9.00
C VAL A 187 -0.24 7.76 9.24
N ALA A 188 -1.31 7.27 8.61
CA ALA A 188 -1.59 5.85 8.51
C ALA A 188 -0.92 5.30 7.25
N TYR A 189 -0.53 4.03 7.27
CA TYR A 189 -0.04 3.33 6.10
C TYR A 189 -0.75 1.99 5.93
N THR A 190 -0.90 1.57 4.68
CA THR A 190 -1.36 0.22 4.34
C THR A 190 -0.72 -0.24 3.03
N CYS A 191 -0.44 -1.53 2.95
CA CYS A 191 0.08 -2.18 1.75
C CYS A 191 -0.80 -3.37 1.41
N ASP A 192 -1.18 -3.46 0.14
CA ASP A 192 -1.90 -4.60 -0.41
C ASP A 192 -0.93 -5.72 -0.82
N ALA A 193 -1.38 -6.62 -1.69
CA ALA A 193 -0.55 -7.65 -2.32
C ALA A 193 0.46 -7.05 -3.32
N GLY A 194 1.39 -6.20 -2.86
CA GLY A 194 2.47 -5.59 -3.64
C GLY A 194 3.31 -4.61 -2.83
N PRO A 195 4.35 -4.02 -3.44
CA PRO A 195 5.34 -3.22 -2.71
C PRO A 195 4.95 -1.74 -2.55
N ASN A 196 3.88 -1.30 -3.22
CA ASN A 196 3.38 0.06 -3.07
C ASN A 196 2.75 0.26 -1.69
N VAL A 197 3.12 1.36 -1.03
CA VAL A 197 2.53 1.80 0.23
C VAL A 197 1.47 2.84 -0.08
N VAL A 198 0.29 2.70 0.50
CA VAL A 198 -0.74 3.74 0.52
C VAL A 198 -0.63 4.46 1.85
N LEU A 199 -0.39 5.76 1.79
CA LEU A 199 -0.28 6.63 2.96
C LEU A 199 -1.52 7.49 3.06
N ILE A 200 -2.07 7.63 4.27
CA ILE A 200 -3.27 8.41 4.52
C ILE A 200 -2.93 9.46 5.58
N ALA A 201 -3.09 10.73 5.24
CA ALA A 201 -2.93 11.87 6.13
C ALA A 201 -4.33 12.38 6.56
N PRO A 202 -4.47 12.89 7.80
CA PRO A 202 -5.74 13.34 8.36
C PRO A 202 -6.29 14.60 7.69
N ASN A 203 -5.40 15.41 7.12
CA ASN A 203 -5.71 16.69 6.51
C ASN A 203 -4.61 17.10 5.53
N ARG A 204 -4.89 18.16 4.75
CA ARG A 204 -3.95 18.70 3.76
C ARG A 204 -2.63 19.17 4.35
N LYS A 205 -2.64 19.80 5.53
CA LYS A 205 -1.41 20.29 6.19
C LYS A 205 -0.47 19.13 6.57
N VAL A 206 -1.00 18.03 7.08
CA VAL A 206 -0.17 16.85 7.38
C VAL A 206 0.30 16.18 6.08
N ALA A 207 -0.51 16.21 5.03
CA ALA A 207 -0.12 15.67 3.72
C ALA A 207 1.04 16.44 3.06
N THR A 208 1.09 17.77 3.19
CA THR A 208 2.22 18.56 2.67
C THR A 208 3.50 18.27 3.44
N LEU A 209 3.42 18.20 4.76
CA LEU A 209 4.52 17.79 5.64
C LEU A 209 5.00 16.36 5.36
N LEU A 210 4.07 15.47 5.00
CA LEU A 210 4.38 14.11 4.56
C LEU A 210 5.14 14.13 3.23
N LEU A 211 4.66 14.89 2.24
CA LEU A 211 5.30 14.99 0.93
C LEU A 211 6.73 15.54 1.04
N GLN A 212 6.95 16.59 1.85
CA GLN A 212 8.28 17.13 2.11
C GLN A 212 9.23 16.08 2.69
N ARG A 213 8.78 15.30 3.68
CA ARG A 213 9.56 14.19 4.25
C ARG A 213 9.89 13.13 3.21
N LEU A 214 8.91 12.73 2.40
CA LEU A 214 9.09 11.71 1.38
C LEU A 214 10.07 12.18 0.31
N LEU A 215 9.96 13.43 -0.17
CA LEU A 215 10.90 13.99 -1.15
C LEU A 215 12.31 14.20 -0.58
N PHE A 216 12.45 14.49 0.71
CA PHE A 216 13.75 14.54 1.36
C PHE A 216 14.46 13.16 1.35
N PHE A 217 13.73 12.09 1.66
CA PHE A 217 14.29 10.73 1.72
C PHE A 217 14.35 10.02 0.37
N PHE A 218 13.44 10.34 -0.54
CA PHE A 218 13.24 9.72 -1.85
C PHE A 218 13.14 10.82 -2.92
N PRO A 219 14.20 11.60 -3.15
CA PRO A 219 14.18 12.61 -4.21
C PRO A 219 14.05 11.93 -5.58
N PRO A 220 13.41 12.60 -6.55
CA PRO A 220 13.41 12.14 -7.94
C PRO A 220 14.83 12.14 -8.53
N HIS A 221 15.01 11.51 -9.69
CA HIS A 221 16.26 11.64 -10.46
C HIS A 221 16.39 13.09 -10.98
N PRO A 222 17.59 13.68 -11.06
CA PRO A 222 17.82 15.07 -11.49
C PRO A 222 17.16 15.44 -12.83
N ASP A 223 17.04 14.48 -13.75
CA ASP A 223 16.43 14.68 -15.07
C ASP A 223 14.88 14.63 -15.05
N THR A 224 14.27 14.45 -13.88
CA THR A 224 12.81 14.30 -13.74
C THR A 224 12.16 15.65 -13.50
N GLU A 225 11.17 16.00 -14.31
CA GLU A 225 10.34 17.18 -14.05
C GLU A 225 9.42 16.93 -12.84
N LEU A 226 9.42 17.86 -11.89
CA LEU A 226 8.64 17.75 -10.65
C LEU A 226 7.13 17.60 -10.90
N ASP A 227 6.59 18.30 -11.91
CA ASP A 227 5.18 18.21 -12.31
C ASP A 227 4.78 16.83 -12.86
N SER A 228 5.73 16.10 -13.44
CA SER A 228 5.56 14.72 -13.87
C SER A 228 5.68 13.71 -12.71
N TYR A 229 6.31 14.13 -11.61
CA TYR A 229 6.60 13.28 -10.47
C TYR A 229 5.43 13.15 -9.48
N VAL A 230 4.44 14.05 -9.54
CA VAL A 230 3.19 13.96 -8.77
C VAL A 230 1.99 13.95 -9.71
N HIS A 231 1.17 12.90 -9.62
CA HIS A 231 -0.09 12.78 -10.34
C HIS A 231 -1.30 12.98 -9.42
N GLY A 232 -2.46 13.25 -10.03
CA GLY A 232 -3.70 13.53 -9.30
C GLY A 232 -3.78 15.00 -8.89
N ASP A 233 -3.95 15.28 -7.60
CA ASP A 233 -3.99 16.64 -7.08
C ASP A 233 -2.58 17.24 -6.95
N LYS A 234 -2.12 17.89 -8.03
CA LYS A 234 -0.78 18.49 -8.14
C LYS A 234 -0.59 19.76 -7.31
N SER A 235 -1.68 20.41 -6.88
CA SER A 235 -1.60 21.63 -6.06
C SER A 235 -0.86 21.40 -4.73
N ILE A 236 -0.70 20.14 -4.31
CA ILE A 236 0.03 19.77 -3.09
C ILE A 236 1.52 20.15 -3.16
N LEU A 237 2.10 20.23 -4.36
CA LEU A 237 3.48 20.69 -4.56
C LEU A 237 3.63 22.15 -4.15
N GLN A 238 2.71 23.01 -4.62
CA GLN A 238 2.68 24.43 -4.28
C GLN A 238 2.40 24.63 -2.77
N ASP A 239 1.45 23.89 -2.20
CA ASP A 239 1.15 23.95 -0.77
C ASP A 239 2.34 23.48 0.10
N ALA A 240 3.20 22.63 -0.45
CA ALA A 240 4.42 22.15 0.20
C ALA A 240 5.63 23.06 -0.08
N GLY A 241 5.48 24.12 -0.86
CA GLY A 241 6.53 25.09 -1.18
C GLY A 241 7.52 24.63 -2.25
N PHE A 242 7.08 23.79 -3.20
CA PHE A 242 7.90 23.34 -4.31
C PHE A 242 7.43 23.98 -5.63
N GLU A 243 8.32 24.77 -6.23
CA GLU A 243 8.14 25.33 -7.58
C GLU A 243 9.12 24.67 -8.57
N ALA A 244 10.31 24.29 -8.10
CA ALA A 244 11.35 23.70 -8.92
C ALA A 244 12.11 22.58 -8.18
N MET A 245 13.03 21.93 -8.88
CA MET A 245 13.77 20.78 -8.33
C MET A 245 14.76 21.23 -7.23
N GLU A 246 15.27 22.45 -7.34
CA GLU A 246 16.15 23.10 -6.37
C GLU A 246 15.51 23.18 -4.97
N ASP A 247 14.18 23.32 -4.89
CA ASP A 247 13.44 23.37 -3.63
C ASP A 247 13.49 22.00 -2.91
N VAL A 248 13.46 20.91 -3.68
CA VAL A 248 13.59 19.54 -3.14
C VAL A 248 15.02 19.29 -2.65
N GLU A 249 16.01 19.79 -3.37
CA GLU A 249 17.42 19.69 -2.97
C GLU A 249 17.73 20.49 -1.70
N ALA A 250 17.08 21.65 -1.54
CA ALA A 250 17.23 22.54 -0.39
C ALA A 250 16.49 22.08 0.89
N LEU A 251 15.70 21.01 0.81
CA LEU A 251 14.95 20.48 1.96
C LEU A 251 15.87 20.15 3.14
N GLN A 252 15.50 20.68 4.30
CA GLN A 252 16.17 20.39 5.56
C GLN A 252 15.74 19.01 6.11
N PRO A 253 16.61 18.33 6.87
CA PRO A 253 16.24 17.10 7.55
C PRO A 253 15.00 17.28 8.44
N PRO A 254 14.04 16.34 8.40
CA PRO A 254 12.91 16.33 9.32
C PRO A 254 13.36 16.32 10.79
N PRO A 255 12.62 17.01 11.70
CA PRO A 255 13.04 17.20 13.09
C PRO A 255 13.14 15.91 13.91
N GLU A 256 12.45 14.85 13.48
CA GLU A 256 12.52 13.52 14.12
C GLU A 256 13.84 12.76 13.86
N ILE A 257 14.71 13.28 12.99
CA ILE A 257 16.03 12.70 12.71
C ILE A 257 17.07 13.40 13.58
N LYS A 258 17.77 12.64 14.43
CA LYS A 258 18.88 13.16 15.24
C LYS A 258 20.16 13.24 14.39
N ASP A 259 20.90 14.33 14.52
CA ASP A 259 22.11 14.72 13.75
C ASP A 259 23.29 13.73 13.77
N SER A 260 23.18 12.58 14.43
CA SER A 260 24.30 11.65 14.65
C SER A 260 24.60 10.69 13.49
N ILE A 261 23.71 10.55 12.50
CA ILE A 261 23.92 9.68 11.32
C ILE A 261 23.37 10.39 10.07
N PRO A 262 24.15 10.54 8.98
CA PRO A 262 23.64 11.06 7.72
C PRO A 262 22.42 10.26 7.27
N SER A 263 21.30 10.94 7.09
CA SER A 263 20.09 10.36 6.49
C SER A 263 20.41 9.85 5.09
N GLN A 264 20.44 8.54 4.89
CA GLN A 264 20.61 7.99 3.54
C GLN A 264 19.41 8.39 2.69
N LYS A 265 19.67 9.15 1.62
CA LYS A 265 18.69 9.46 0.57
C LYS A 265 18.68 8.34 -0.47
N TYR A 266 17.51 8.05 -1.03
CA TYR A 266 17.27 6.98 -2.00
C TYR A 266 16.70 7.59 -3.28
N GLU A 267 17.57 8.28 -4.01
CA GLU A 267 17.22 8.97 -5.24
C GLU A 267 16.66 8.01 -6.31
N GLY A 268 15.55 8.38 -6.94
CA GLY A 268 14.92 7.62 -8.03
C GLY A 268 14.26 6.29 -7.61
N TYR A 269 14.20 5.98 -6.32
CA TYR A 269 13.59 4.74 -5.82
C TYR A 269 12.06 4.77 -5.90
N VAL A 270 11.48 5.96 -5.71
CA VAL A 270 10.06 6.22 -6.01
C VAL A 270 10.00 6.75 -7.44
N SER A 271 9.17 6.13 -8.28
CA SER A 271 9.01 6.52 -9.68
C SER A 271 8.16 7.78 -9.84
N TYR A 272 7.10 7.89 -9.03
CA TYR A 272 6.23 9.05 -8.93
C TYR A 272 5.30 8.88 -7.71
N PHE A 273 4.60 9.94 -7.34
CA PHE A 273 3.55 9.93 -6.32
C PHE A 273 2.17 10.07 -6.98
N ILE A 274 1.17 9.41 -6.41
CA ILE A 274 -0.24 9.71 -6.70
C ILE A 274 -0.83 10.40 -5.46
N CYS A 275 -1.30 11.62 -5.61
CA CYS A 275 -2.04 12.37 -4.60
C CYS A 275 -3.54 12.36 -4.92
N THR A 276 -4.36 11.83 -4.02
CA THR A 276 -5.80 11.72 -4.20
C THR A 276 -6.54 11.87 -2.87
N LYS A 277 -7.88 11.77 -2.91
CA LYS A 277 -8.79 11.88 -1.77
C LYS A 277 -9.86 10.79 -1.85
N PRO A 278 -10.65 10.56 -0.79
CA PRO A 278 -11.87 9.77 -0.88
C PRO A 278 -12.71 10.20 -2.09
N GLY A 279 -13.09 9.24 -2.92
CA GLY A 279 -13.73 9.49 -4.20
C GLY A 279 -15.18 9.00 -4.27
N ARG A 280 -15.90 9.49 -5.28
CA ARG A 280 -17.25 9.02 -5.61
C ARG A 280 -17.23 7.61 -6.19
N GLY A 281 -18.40 6.97 -6.17
CA GLY A 281 -18.64 5.70 -6.85
C GLY A 281 -18.66 5.84 -8.38
N PRO A 282 -18.97 4.75 -9.10
CA PRO A 282 -18.97 4.74 -10.56
C PRO A 282 -20.03 5.69 -11.11
N VAL A 283 -19.71 6.30 -12.25
CA VAL A 283 -20.59 7.24 -12.94
C VAL A 283 -20.81 6.80 -14.39
N LEU A 284 -22.01 7.04 -14.91
CA LEU A 284 -22.30 6.86 -16.32
C LEU A 284 -21.81 8.08 -17.09
N LEU A 285 -20.98 7.86 -18.11
CA LEU A 285 -20.58 8.90 -19.04
C LEU A 285 -21.57 8.94 -20.19
N ALA A 286 -22.30 10.05 -20.34
CA ALA A 286 -23.29 10.23 -21.40
C ALA A 286 -22.67 10.64 -22.74
N ASP A 287 -21.43 11.14 -22.73
CA ASP A 287 -20.73 11.57 -23.95
C ASP A 287 -20.18 10.36 -24.74
N GLU A 288 -20.77 10.11 -25.91
CA GLU A 288 -20.39 9.03 -26.81
C GLU A 288 -18.96 9.17 -27.36
N ASN A 289 -18.39 10.37 -27.37
CA ASN A 289 -17.00 10.58 -27.77
C ASN A 289 -16.03 9.90 -26.79
N LEU A 290 -16.41 9.81 -25.51
CA LEU A 290 -15.65 9.12 -24.47
C LEU A 290 -15.83 7.59 -24.51
N ALA A 291 -16.74 7.06 -25.33
CA ALA A 291 -16.87 5.62 -25.52
C ALA A 291 -15.56 5.04 -26.08
N LEU A 292 -15.08 3.95 -25.50
CA LEU A 292 -13.86 3.27 -25.97
C LEU A 292 -14.11 2.29 -27.13
N LEU A 293 -15.38 2.03 -27.44
CA LEU A 293 -15.81 1.18 -28.54
C LEU A 293 -16.50 2.02 -29.62
N LEU A 294 -16.24 1.69 -30.88
CA LEU A 294 -16.93 2.22 -32.04
C LEU A 294 -18.39 1.73 -32.03
N LEU A 295 -19.34 2.66 -31.95
CA LEU A 295 -20.78 2.35 -31.88
C LEU A 295 -21.28 1.49 -33.06
N LYS A 296 -20.68 1.66 -34.25
CA LYS A 296 -21.08 0.95 -35.46
C LYS A 296 -20.58 -0.50 -35.54
N THR A 297 -19.38 -0.76 -35.01
CA THR A 297 -18.71 -2.06 -35.18
C THR A 297 -18.56 -2.84 -33.88
N GLY A 298 -18.70 -2.18 -32.73
CA GLY A 298 -18.42 -2.75 -31.40
C GLY A 298 -16.93 -2.98 -31.14
N MET A 299 -16.04 -2.58 -32.05
CA MET A 299 -14.59 -2.73 -31.93
C MET A 299 -13.97 -1.58 -31.13
N PRO A 300 -12.79 -1.75 -30.52
CA PRO A 300 -12.04 -0.63 -29.94
C PRO A 300 -11.89 0.53 -30.94
N LYS A 301 -12.03 1.77 -30.45
CA LYS A 301 -11.75 2.99 -31.23
C LYS A 301 -10.27 3.12 -31.56
#